data_AF-A0A537PIR5-F1
#
_entry.id   AF-A0A537PIR5-F1
#
_cell.length_a   1.000
_cell.length_b   1.000
_cell.length_c   1.000
_cell.angle_alpha   90.00
_cell.angle_beta   90.00
_cell.angle_gamma   90.00
#
_symmetry.space_group_name_H-M   'P 1'
#
loop_
_entity.id
_entity.type
_entity.pdbx_description
1 polymer ?
#
loop_
_entity_poly.entity_id
_entity_poly.type
_entity_poly.pdbx_seq_one_letter_code
_entity_poly.pdbx_strand_id
1 'polypeptide(L)'
;MIDYATHAGTGFQLISRGATIDGTSIADAPVMKILCSGGSPAAPTGCFYFHQEGTLFVNARSSGYAVAIGMPDFSDAHNSIKIAHLIVNNGGTGAEAGGVQLNYVLNAEMFIVGVAAGGGNGIALEQVQFSALHGAGSATTGYALAIENGYTFANTLTSMDLEESHTCLRLTSAYAHSNSFLAPYVNCPVIVEATRQGVGAIAGPPATSGSAVVTEITWLD
;
A
#
# COMPACT_ATOMS: atom_id res chain seq x y z
N MET A 1 6.28 7.52 -15.66
CA MET A 1 7.00 6.30 -15.24
C MET A 1 8.38 6.70 -14.79
N ILE A 2 8.79 6.25 -13.61
CA ILE A 2 10.15 6.37 -13.07
C ILE A 2 10.70 4.94 -13.07
N ASP A 3 11.62 4.65 -13.97
CA ASP A 3 12.35 3.39 -13.98
C ASP A 3 13.80 3.69 -13.61
N TYR A 4 14.23 3.19 -12.46
CA TYR A 4 15.56 3.46 -11.91
C TYR A 4 16.49 2.24 -11.96
N ALA A 5 16.23 1.29 -12.86
CA ALA A 5 17.07 0.11 -13.06
C ALA A 5 18.57 0.42 -13.22
N THR A 6 18.92 1.49 -13.95
CA THR A 6 20.32 1.92 -14.12
C THR A 6 20.96 2.43 -12.83
N HIS A 7 20.14 2.75 -11.83
CA HIS A 7 20.53 3.22 -10.50
C HIS A 7 20.23 2.20 -9.41
N ALA A 8 19.88 0.95 -9.75
CA ALA A 8 19.46 -0.07 -8.78
C ALA A 8 20.46 -0.28 -7.62
N GLY A 9 21.78 -0.12 -7.86
CA GLY A 9 22.80 -0.24 -6.81
C GLY A 9 23.20 1.07 -6.13
N THR A 10 22.74 2.23 -6.63
CA THR A 10 23.20 3.56 -6.16
C THR A 10 22.07 4.44 -5.62
N GLY A 11 20.81 4.10 -5.93
CA GLY A 11 19.65 4.85 -5.49
C GLY A 11 19.25 6.00 -6.40
N PHE A 12 18.07 6.53 -6.10
CA PHE A 12 17.51 7.69 -6.77
C PHE A 12 16.72 8.51 -5.75
N GLN A 13 16.84 9.84 -5.80
CA GLN A 13 16.06 10.73 -4.95
C GLN A 13 15.10 11.60 -5.78
N LEU A 14 13.82 11.53 -5.43
CA LEU A 14 12.78 12.43 -5.90
C LEU A 14 12.54 13.52 -4.85
N ILE A 15 12.69 14.79 -5.21
CA ILE A 15 12.40 15.92 -4.31
C ILE A 15 11.09 16.57 -4.74
N SER A 16 10.07 16.46 -3.89
CA SER A 16 8.70 16.91 -4.15
C SER A 16 8.18 17.67 -2.93
N ARG A 17 8.60 18.92 -2.75
CA ARG A 17 8.22 19.74 -1.58
C ARG A 17 6.88 20.45 -1.83
N GLY A 18 5.80 19.68 -1.87
CA GLY A 18 4.44 20.16 -2.20
C GLY A 18 4.11 20.08 -3.70
N ALA A 19 4.82 19.23 -4.45
CA ALA A 19 4.58 19.06 -5.88
C ALA A 19 3.30 18.26 -6.13
N THR A 20 2.60 18.57 -7.23
CA THR A 20 1.41 17.82 -7.67
C THR A 20 1.65 17.25 -9.06
N ILE A 21 1.39 15.95 -9.21
CA ILE A 21 1.25 15.29 -10.51
C ILE A 21 -0.25 15.18 -10.80
N ASP A 22 -0.73 15.91 -11.81
CA ASP A 22 -2.09 15.76 -12.32
C ASP A 22 -2.08 14.83 -13.53
N GLY A 23 -2.50 13.58 -13.31
CA GLY A 23 -2.69 12.58 -14.34
C GLY A 23 -4.16 12.22 -14.55
N THR A 24 -5.09 13.13 -14.25
CA THR A 24 -6.54 12.86 -14.36
C THR A 24 -7.01 12.55 -15.78
N SER A 25 -6.20 12.83 -16.80
CA SER A 25 -6.43 12.44 -18.20
C SER A 25 -5.94 11.02 -18.55
N ILE A 26 -5.22 10.34 -17.65
CA ILE A 26 -4.73 8.98 -17.84
C ILE A 26 -5.79 8.00 -17.32
N ALA A 27 -6.52 7.37 -18.24
CA ALA A 27 -7.62 6.48 -17.89
C ALA A 27 -7.17 5.03 -17.62
N ASP A 28 -6.26 4.46 -18.41
CA ASP A 28 -6.02 2.99 -18.40
C ASP A 28 -4.61 2.59 -17.93
N ALA A 29 -3.99 3.43 -17.12
CA ALA A 29 -2.69 3.14 -16.50
C ALA A 29 -2.52 3.91 -15.19
N PRO A 30 -1.62 3.46 -14.29
CA PRO A 30 -1.15 4.28 -13.20
C PRO A 30 -0.53 5.59 -13.71
N VAL A 31 -0.86 6.69 -13.06
CA VAL A 31 -0.26 8.00 -13.30
C VAL A 31 1.23 7.98 -12.94
N MET A 32 1.57 7.28 -11.85
CA MET A 32 2.95 7.09 -11.45
C MET A 32 3.25 5.59 -11.28
N LYS A 33 4.31 5.14 -11.95
CA LYS A 33 4.94 3.85 -11.71
C LYS A 33 6.36 4.09 -11.26
N ILE A 34 6.77 3.49 -10.14
CA ILE A 34 8.16 3.43 -9.70
C ILE A 34 8.60 1.99 -9.89
N LEU A 35 9.45 1.76 -10.87
CA LEU A 35 9.87 0.44 -11.30
C LEU A 35 11.38 0.34 -11.24
N CYS A 36 11.84 -0.89 -11.18
CA CYS A 36 13.23 -1.19 -11.41
C CYS A 36 13.31 -2.38 -12.36
N SER A 37 13.20 -2.08 -13.65
CA SER A 37 13.11 -3.09 -14.69
C SER A 37 14.37 -3.97 -14.76
N GLY A 38 14.24 -5.16 -15.37
CA GLY A 38 15.38 -6.04 -15.68
C GLY A 38 15.45 -7.34 -14.89
N GLY A 39 14.52 -7.56 -13.96
CA GLY A 39 14.34 -8.86 -13.32
C GLY A 39 13.28 -9.72 -14.01
N SER A 40 13.05 -10.90 -13.44
CA SER A 40 11.96 -11.81 -13.79
C SER A 40 11.38 -12.44 -12.52
N PRO A 41 10.18 -13.03 -12.54
CA PRO A 41 9.64 -13.69 -11.34
C PRO A 41 10.55 -14.78 -10.76
N ALA A 42 11.32 -15.48 -11.61
CA ALA A 42 12.26 -16.52 -11.18
C ALA A 42 13.61 -15.95 -10.70
N ALA A 43 13.95 -14.73 -11.11
CA ALA A 43 15.18 -14.03 -10.73
C ALA A 43 14.89 -12.52 -10.63
N PRO A 44 14.27 -12.07 -9.52
CA PRO A 44 13.93 -10.67 -9.33
C PRO A 44 15.18 -9.81 -9.29
N THR A 45 15.12 -8.60 -9.85
CA THR A 45 16.22 -7.64 -9.74
C THR A 45 16.13 -6.89 -8.41
N GLY A 46 17.26 -6.70 -7.75
CA GLY A 46 17.34 -6.00 -6.46
C GLY A 46 17.61 -4.51 -6.64
N CYS A 47 16.74 -3.66 -6.10
CA CYS A 47 16.71 -2.24 -6.43
C CYS A 47 16.67 -1.39 -5.17
N PHE A 48 17.76 -0.68 -4.90
CA PHE A 48 18.04 -0.13 -3.59
C PHE A 48 17.93 1.39 -3.57
N TYR A 49 17.59 1.93 -2.39
CA TYR A 49 17.78 3.33 -2.01
C TYR A 49 16.96 4.34 -2.83
N PHE A 50 15.68 4.03 -3.10
CA PHE A 50 14.74 5.04 -3.59
C PHE A 50 14.27 5.92 -2.43
N HIS A 51 14.41 7.24 -2.57
CA HIS A 51 13.96 8.20 -1.56
C HIS A 51 13.07 9.27 -2.20
N GLN A 52 11.85 9.42 -1.71
CA GLN A 52 10.97 10.55 -1.99
C GLN A 52 11.01 11.53 -0.81
N GLU A 53 11.48 12.76 -1.04
CA GLU A 53 11.55 13.83 -0.04
C GLU A 53 10.39 14.84 -0.21
N GLY A 54 9.77 15.24 0.90
CA GLY A 54 8.69 16.23 0.94
C GLY A 54 7.29 15.63 0.75
N THR A 55 6.30 16.46 0.43
CA THR A 55 4.94 16.01 0.10
C THR A 55 4.69 15.98 -1.39
N LEU A 56 4.39 14.79 -1.92
CA LEU A 56 3.97 14.57 -3.30
C LEU A 56 2.48 14.29 -3.36
N PHE A 57 1.74 15.05 -4.18
CA PHE A 57 0.35 14.77 -4.53
C PHE A 57 0.28 14.10 -5.90
N VAL A 58 -0.57 13.09 -6.03
CA VAL A 58 -0.90 12.44 -7.31
C VAL A 58 -2.42 12.40 -7.46
N ASN A 59 -2.94 13.08 -8.46
CA ASN A 59 -4.36 13.07 -8.80
C ASN A 59 -4.57 12.27 -10.09
N ALA A 60 -5.51 11.32 -10.07
CA ALA A 60 -5.74 10.36 -11.14
C ALA A 60 -7.23 10.11 -11.39
N ARG A 61 -7.54 9.54 -12.56
CA ARG A 61 -8.84 8.90 -12.84
C ARG A 61 -8.63 7.52 -13.49
N SER A 62 -7.60 6.82 -13.03
CA SER A 62 -7.16 5.54 -13.57
C SER A 62 -8.19 4.44 -13.27
N SER A 63 -8.43 3.55 -14.23
CA SER A 63 -9.28 2.36 -14.09
C SER A 63 -8.61 1.25 -13.27
N GLY A 64 -7.29 1.33 -13.09
CA GLY A 64 -6.47 0.56 -12.15
C GLY A 64 -5.90 1.44 -11.02
N TYR A 65 -4.91 0.95 -10.29
CA TYR A 65 -4.19 1.74 -9.28
C TYR A 65 -3.57 3.02 -9.85
N ALA A 66 -3.73 4.16 -9.16
CA ALA A 66 -3.17 5.44 -9.59
C ALA A 66 -1.65 5.51 -9.43
N VAL A 67 -1.12 4.88 -8.36
CA VAL A 67 0.31 4.73 -8.14
C VAL A 67 0.64 3.26 -7.92
N ALA A 68 1.67 2.78 -8.61
CA ALA A 68 2.24 1.46 -8.38
C ALA A 68 3.76 1.56 -8.13
N ILE A 69 4.24 0.91 -7.07
CA ILE A 69 5.65 0.68 -6.82
C ILE A 69 5.93 -0.78 -7.05
N GLY A 70 6.89 -1.10 -7.90
CA GLY A 70 7.16 -2.46 -8.34
C GLY A 70 6.20 -2.98 -9.43
N MET A 71 6.63 -4.06 -10.05
CA MET A 71 5.95 -4.82 -11.08
C MET A 71 4.95 -5.80 -10.43
N PRO A 72 3.74 -5.96 -10.99
CA PRO A 72 2.73 -6.87 -10.45
C PRO A 72 3.13 -8.35 -10.40
N ASP A 73 4.14 -8.76 -11.17
CA ASP A 73 4.68 -10.12 -11.19
C ASP A 73 5.85 -10.33 -10.23
N PHE A 74 6.15 -9.32 -9.40
CA PHE A 74 7.23 -9.31 -8.42
C PHE A 74 8.62 -9.53 -9.03
N SER A 75 8.82 -9.09 -10.28
CA SER A 75 10.12 -9.17 -10.96
C SER A 75 11.13 -8.14 -10.47
N ASP A 76 10.75 -7.17 -9.65
CA ASP A 76 11.62 -6.14 -9.08
C ASP A 76 11.45 -6.01 -7.56
N ALA A 77 12.50 -6.36 -6.81
CA ALA A 77 12.55 -6.25 -5.36
C ALA A 77 13.05 -4.86 -4.96
N HIS A 78 12.13 -3.98 -4.56
CA HIS A 78 12.47 -2.62 -4.13
C HIS A 78 12.87 -2.61 -2.66
N ASN A 79 14.12 -2.30 -2.37
CA ASN A 79 14.69 -2.38 -1.03
C ASN A 79 15.12 -1.01 -0.50
N SER A 80 14.94 -0.78 0.80
CA SER A 80 15.39 0.44 1.47
C SER A 80 14.73 1.68 0.87
N ILE A 81 13.43 1.60 0.57
CA ILE A 81 12.62 2.72 0.12
C ILE A 81 12.35 3.65 1.30
N LYS A 82 12.46 4.97 1.08
CA LYS A 82 11.90 5.98 1.99
C LYS A 82 10.92 6.89 1.26
N ILE A 83 9.69 7.01 1.76
CA ILE A 83 8.67 7.94 1.25
C ILE A 83 8.28 8.87 2.38
N ALA A 84 8.67 10.14 2.26
CA ALA A 84 8.40 11.13 3.29
C ALA A 84 6.89 11.41 3.44
N HIS A 85 6.19 11.63 2.33
CA HIS A 85 4.74 11.88 2.33
C HIS A 85 4.17 11.80 0.89
N LEU A 86 3.44 10.73 0.58
CA LEU A 86 2.76 10.53 -0.69
C LEU A 86 1.25 10.57 -0.49
N ILE A 87 0.55 11.45 -1.21
CA ILE A 87 -0.91 11.58 -1.18
C ILE A 87 -1.47 11.28 -2.56
N VAL A 88 -2.34 10.28 -2.67
CA VAL A 88 -2.86 9.78 -3.94
C VAL A 88 -4.37 9.78 -3.92
N ASN A 89 -4.97 10.48 -4.88
CA ASN A 89 -6.41 10.52 -5.11
C ASN A 89 -6.73 9.90 -6.47
N ASN A 90 -7.39 8.75 -6.48
CA ASN A 90 -7.90 8.15 -7.71
C ASN A 90 -9.42 8.32 -7.81
N GLY A 91 -9.86 9.23 -8.68
CA GLY A 91 -11.28 9.47 -8.99
C GLY A 91 -11.85 8.53 -10.06
N GLY A 92 -11.13 7.47 -10.44
CA GLY A 92 -11.62 6.40 -11.30
C GLY A 92 -12.61 5.52 -10.55
N THR A 93 -13.69 5.11 -11.22
CA THR A 93 -14.78 4.31 -10.63
C THR A 93 -14.79 2.86 -11.14
N GLY A 94 -13.70 2.43 -11.79
CA GLY A 94 -13.54 1.06 -12.27
C GLY A 94 -13.40 0.06 -11.12
N ALA A 95 -13.66 -1.21 -11.40
CA ALA A 95 -13.56 -2.29 -10.41
C ALA A 95 -12.15 -2.44 -9.82
N GLU A 96 -11.11 -2.09 -10.58
CA GLU A 96 -9.71 -2.16 -10.15
C GLU A 96 -9.13 -0.80 -9.77
N ALA A 97 -9.94 0.27 -9.76
CA ALA A 97 -9.46 1.63 -9.57
C ALA A 97 -9.11 1.85 -8.10
N GLY A 98 -7.83 1.69 -7.76
CA GLY A 98 -7.26 1.86 -6.42
C GLY A 98 -6.34 3.07 -6.28
N GLY A 99 -5.92 3.37 -5.05
CA GLY A 99 -5.00 4.47 -4.74
C GLY A 99 -3.55 4.06 -5.02
N VAL A 100 -2.98 3.27 -4.11
CA VAL A 100 -1.57 2.84 -4.15
C VAL A 100 -1.44 1.32 -4.08
N GLN A 101 -0.62 0.76 -4.96
CA GLN A 101 -0.20 -0.64 -4.89
C GLN A 101 1.31 -0.72 -4.66
N LEU A 102 1.72 -1.51 -3.66
CA LEU A 102 3.10 -1.78 -3.33
C LEU A 102 3.42 -3.23 -3.66
N ASN A 103 4.20 -3.45 -4.71
CA ASN A 103 4.63 -4.75 -5.20
C ASN A 103 6.10 -4.99 -4.82
N TYR A 104 6.35 -6.05 -4.05
CA TYR A 104 7.68 -6.50 -3.63
C TYR A 104 8.58 -5.40 -3.01
N VAL A 105 8.05 -4.74 -1.97
CA VAL A 105 8.74 -3.67 -1.23
C VAL A 105 9.35 -4.23 0.07
N LEU A 106 10.62 -3.94 0.30
CA LEU A 106 11.44 -4.50 1.38
C LEU A 106 12.14 -3.40 2.17
N ASN A 107 12.24 -3.57 3.49
CA ASN A 107 13.01 -2.68 4.38
C ASN A 107 12.66 -1.19 4.20
N ALA A 108 11.39 -0.87 4.02
CA ALA A 108 10.94 0.48 3.68
C ALA A 108 10.41 1.27 4.89
N GLU A 109 10.43 2.60 4.80
CA GLU A 109 9.75 3.51 5.73
C GLU A 109 8.93 4.51 4.92
N MET A 110 7.60 4.50 5.07
CA MET A 110 6.71 5.22 4.15
C MET A 110 5.53 5.87 4.86
N PHE A 111 5.23 7.13 4.50
CA PHE A 111 3.94 7.76 4.78
C PHE A 111 3.11 7.85 3.49
N ILE A 112 1.97 7.15 3.43
CA ILE A 112 1.13 7.04 2.23
C ILE A 112 -0.33 7.30 2.59
N VAL A 113 -0.97 8.18 1.84
CA VAL A 113 -2.43 8.37 1.81
C VAL A 113 -2.95 7.89 0.47
N GLY A 114 -3.75 6.84 0.47
CA GLY A 114 -4.37 6.27 -0.73
C GLY A 114 -5.89 6.36 -0.68
N VAL A 115 -6.47 7.17 -1.57
CA VAL A 115 -7.91 7.38 -1.70
C VAL A 115 -8.39 6.86 -3.05
N ALA A 116 -9.40 5.98 -3.02
CA ALA A 116 -9.97 5.36 -4.21
C ALA A 116 -11.49 5.58 -4.31
N ALA A 117 -11.96 6.10 -5.44
CA ALA A 117 -13.39 6.22 -5.74
C ALA A 117 -14.00 4.92 -6.33
N GLY A 118 -13.16 3.92 -6.65
CA GLY A 118 -13.56 2.70 -7.34
C GLY A 118 -13.60 1.45 -6.46
N GLY A 119 -13.45 0.30 -7.12
CA GLY A 119 -13.45 -1.03 -6.48
C GLY A 119 -12.07 -1.51 -6.02
N GLY A 120 -11.00 -0.84 -6.44
CA GLY A 120 -9.66 -1.13 -5.95
C GLY A 120 -9.47 -0.62 -4.52
N ASN A 121 -8.34 -1.00 -3.92
CA ASN A 121 -8.04 -0.64 -2.53
C ASN A 121 -7.47 0.77 -2.42
N GLY A 122 -7.66 1.41 -1.26
CA GLY A 122 -6.95 2.65 -0.92
C GLY A 122 -5.45 2.41 -0.96
N ILE A 123 -4.99 1.40 -0.20
CA ILE A 123 -3.63 0.87 -0.23
C ILE A 123 -3.65 -0.66 -0.35
N ALA A 124 -2.90 -1.21 -1.31
CA ALA A 124 -2.68 -2.64 -1.47
C ALA A 124 -1.21 -3.00 -1.21
N LEU A 125 -0.99 -3.96 -0.30
CA LEU A 125 0.32 -4.51 0.04
C LEU A 125 0.50 -5.88 -0.60
N GLU A 126 1.16 -5.88 -1.75
CA GLU A 126 1.45 -7.06 -2.56
C GLU A 126 2.91 -7.44 -2.36
N GLN A 127 3.18 -8.36 -1.41
CA GLN A 127 4.55 -8.71 -1.01
C GLN A 127 5.35 -7.56 -0.38
N VAL A 128 4.96 -7.11 0.82
CA VAL A 128 5.70 -6.06 1.56
C VAL A 128 6.37 -6.65 2.80
N GLN A 129 7.66 -6.45 3.02
CA GLN A 129 8.37 -7.10 4.14
C GLN A 129 9.27 -6.14 4.91
N PHE A 130 9.41 -6.38 6.20
CA PHE A 130 10.37 -5.67 7.07
C PHE A 130 10.21 -4.14 7.05
N SER A 131 9.01 -3.65 6.78
CA SER A 131 8.75 -2.24 6.48
C SER A 131 7.91 -1.55 7.55
N ALA A 132 8.06 -0.23 7.68
CA ALA A 132 7.23 0.64 8.50
C ALA A 132 6.34 1.53 7.61
N LEU A 133 5.03 1.51 7.87
CA LEU A 133 4.04 2.28 7.12
C LEU A 133 3.20 3.17 8.04
N HIS A 134 2.91 4.37 7.57
CA HIS A 134 2.01 5.35 8.18
C HIS A 134 1.09 5.94 7.11
N GLY A 135 0.01 6.61 7.54
CA GLY A 135 -0.84 7.41 6.66
C GLY A 135 -2.29 6.95 6.69
N ALA A 136 -2.94 6.89 5.53
CA ALA A 136 -4.39 6.66 5.46
C ALA A 136 -4.81 5.85 4.24
N GLY A 137 -5.88 5.08 4.38
CA GLY A 137 -6.49 4.31 3.29
C GLY A 137 -8.01 4.53 3.26
N SER A 138 -8.56 4.74 2.07
CA SER A 138 -10.02 4.75 1.85
C SER A 138 -10.38 4.28 0.45
N ALA A 139 -11.52 3.60 0.32
CA ALA A 139 -12.05 3.10 -0.93
C ALA A 139 -13.59 3.01 -0.91
N THR A 140 -14.27 3.61 -1.89
CA THR A 140 -15.74 3.63 -1.94
C THR A 140 -16.37 2.24 -2.01
N THR A 141 -15.81 1.35 -2.83
CA THR A 141 -16.32 -0.04 -2.99
C THR A 141 -15.27 -1.12 -2.75
N GLY A 142 -13.99 -0.73 -2.64
CA GLY A 142 -12.90 -1.62 -2.24
C GLY A 142 -12.64 -1.60 -0.73
N TYR A 143 -11.39 -1.86 -0.35
CA TYR A 143 -10.93 -1.90 1.03
C TYR A 143 -10.00 -0.72 1.33
N ALA A 144 -10.02 -0.18 2.56
CA ALA A 144 -9.09 0.89 2.93
C ALA A 144 -7.63 0.41 2.82
N LEU A 145 -7.35 -0.78 3.35
CA LEU A 145 -6.06 -1.47 3.28
C LEU A 145 -6.27 -2.94 2.96
N ALA A 146 -5.47 -3.49 2.05
CA ALA A 146 -5.52 -4.91 1.72
C ALA A 146 -4.13 -5.56 1.69
N ILE A 147 -4.04 -6.79 2.20
CA ILE A 147 -2.88 -7.68 2.12
C ILE A 147 -3.33 -8.95 1.40
N GLU A 148 -3.13 -8.98 0.08
CA GLU A 148 -3.83 -9.94 -0.79
C GLU A 148 -2.91 -10.97 -1.42
N ASN A 149 -1.72 -10.57 -1.89
CA ASN A 149 -0.79 -11.45 -2.59
C ASN A 149 0.62 -11.45 -2.00
N GLY A 150 1.39 -12.46 -2.43
CA GLY A 150 2.80 -12.62 -2.10
C GLY A 150 3.11 -12.69 -0.60
N TYR A 151 4.37 -12.48 -0.26
CA TYR A 151 4.86 -12.56 1.11
C TYR A 151 4.82 -11.19 1.80
N THR A 152 3.82 -10.98 2.65
CA THR A 152 3.69 -9.73 3.42
C THR A 152 3.88 -9.98 4.90
N PHE A 153 5.09 -9.80 5.44
CA PHE A 153 5.39 -10.16 6.82
C PHE A 153 6.43 -9.26 7.49
N ALA A 154 6.45 -9.30 8.83
CA ALA A 154 7.38 -8.53 9.67
C ALA A 154 7.31 -7.00 9.42
N ASN A 155 6.13 -6.48 9.07
CA ASN A 155 5.91 -5.05 8.92
C ASN A 155 5.33 -4.44 10.19
N THR A 156 5.48 -3.12 10.33
CA THR A 156 4.80 -2.30 11.32
C THR A 156 3.96 -1.25 10.62
N LEU A 157 2.66 -1.22 10.90
CA LEU A 157 1.72 -0.21 10.39
C LEU A 157 1.27 0.64 11.57
N THR A 158 1.62 1.91 11.57
CA THR A 158 1.58 2.77 12.75
C THR A 158 0.72 3.99 12.50
N SER A 159 -0.27 4.23 13.37
CA SER A 159 -1.17 5.39 13.28
C SER A 159 -1.84 5.49 11.90
N MET A 160 -2.25 4.35 11.36
CA MET A 160 -3.00 4.30 10.10
C MET A 160 -4.42 4.79 10.33
N ASP A 161 -4.89 5.69 9.48
CA ASP A 161 -6.28 6.11 9.38
C ASP A 161 -6.99 5.29 8.29
N LEU A 162 -7.85 4.36 8.71
CA LEU A 162 -8.59 3.48 7.82
C LEU A 162 -10.08 3.81 7.97
N GLU A 163 -10.65 4.49 6.98
CA GLU A 163 -12.04 4.96 7.02
C GLU A 163 -12.66 5.06 5.63
N GLU A 164 -13.92 5.53 5.57
CA GLU A 164 -14.66 5.81 4.32
C GLU A 164 -14.66 4.62 3.34
N SER A 165 -14.66 3.42 3.91
CA SER A 165 -14.68 2.14 3.23
C SER A 165 -15.66 1.21 3.93
N HIS A 166 -16.25 0.24 3.21
CA HIS A 166 -17.09 -0.75 3.87
C HIS A 166 -16.27 -1.63 4.83
N THR A 167 -15.06 -2.00 4.40
CA THR A 167 -14.12 -2.81 5.18
C THR A 167 -12.78 -2.10 5.32
N CYS A 168 -12.26 -2.00 6.55
CA CYS A 168 -10.98 -1.33 6.83
C CYS A 168 -9.78 -2.15 6.39
N LEU A 169 -9.71 -3.42 6.78
CA LEU A 169 -8.57 -4.29 6.49
C LEU A 169 -9.02 -5.60 5.86
N ARG A 170 -8.47 -5.94 4.69
CA ARG A 170 -8.60 -7.27 4.08
C ARG A 170 -7.30 -8.05 4.18
N LEU A 171 -7.40 -9.30 4.65
CA LEU A 171 -6.28 -10.23 4.80
C LEU A 171 -6.57 -11.55 4.08
N THR A 172 -6.03 -11.71 2.87
CA THR A 172 -6.22 -12.94 2.08
C THR A 172 -4.93 -13.62 1.66
N SER A 173 -3.77 -12.96 1.77
CA SER A 173 -2.49 -13.62 1.51
C SER A 173 -2.24 -14.75 2.50
N ALA A 174 -1.85 -15.92 1.98
CA ALA A 174 -1.48 -17.09 2.80
C ALA A 174 -0.15 -16.90 3.56
N TYR A 175 0.61 -15.87 3.20
CA TYR A 175 1.92 -15.57 3.78
C TYR A 175 1.91 -14.26 4.58
N ALA A 176 0.72 -13.75 4.89
CA ALA A 176 0.54 -12.61 5.79
C ALA A 176 0.75 -13.05 7.24
N HIS A 177 1.92 -12.80 7.81
CA HIS A 177 2.20 -13.12 9.22
C HIS A 177 3.14 -12.10 9.87
N SER A 178 3.17 -12.06 11.21
CA SER A 178 4.10 -11.20 11.96
C SER A 178 4.02 -9.70 11.61
N ASN A 179 2.90 -9.22 11.07
CA ASN A 179 2.65 -7.79 10.87
C ASN A 179 2.03 -7.22 12.13
N SER A 180 2.55 -6.09 12.59
CA SER A 180 2.04 -5.35 13.74
C SER A 180 1.30 -4.11 13.26
N PHE A 181 0.08 -3.91 13.74
CA PHE A 181 -0.65 -2.66 13.55
C PHE A 181 -0.68 -1.96 14.89
N LEU A 182 -0.11 -0.76 14.98
CA LEU A 182 0.06 0.00 16.22
C LEU A 182 -0.80 1.26 16.19
N ALA A 183 -1.76 1.35 17.12
CA ALA A 183 -2.67 2.47 17.28
C ALA A 183 -3.37 2.94 15.97
N PRO A 184 -4.02 2.04 15.21
CA PRO A 184 -4.79 2.45 14.04
C PRO A 184 -6.06 3.20 14.46
N TYR A 185 -6.46 4.19 13.68
CA TYR A 185 -7.85 4.68 13.66
C TYR A 185 -8.62 3.86 12.63
N VAL A 186 -9.67 3.19 13.06
CA VAL A 186 -10.51 2.33 12.21
C VAL A 186 -11.96 2.78 12.32
N ASN A 187 -12.52 3.23 11.21
CA ASN A 187 -13.89 3.75 11.14
C ASN A 187 -14.61 3.20 9.91
N CYS A 188 -14.73 1.87 9.85
CA CYS A 188 -15.46 1.16 8.81
C CYS A 188 -16.54 0.27 9.42
N PRO A 189 -17.65 0.01 8.70
CA PRO A 189 -18.66 -0.97 9.12
C PRO A 189 -18.08 -2.35 9.45
N VAL A 190 -17.08 -2.81 8.68
CA VAL A 190 -16.31 -4.03 8.93
C VAL A 190 -14.86 -3.67 9.20
N ILE A 191 -14.32 -4.05 10.36
CA ILE A 191 -12.93 -3.70 10.69
C ILE A 191 -11.93 -4.60 9.97
N VAL A 192 -12.14 -5.92 10.01
CA VAL A 192 -11.25 -6.89 9.33
C VAL A 192 -12.08 -7.95 8.61
N GLU A 193 -11.73 -8.23 7.37
CA GLU A 193 -12.17 -9.40 6.61
C GLU A 193 -10.96 -10.30 6.33
N ALA A 194 -10.99 -11.55 6.82
CA ALA A 194 -9.88 -12.49 6.66
C ALA A 194 -10.37 -13.86 6.19
N THR A 195 -9.72 -14.43 5.18
CA THR A 195 -10.03 -15.77 4.66
C THR A 195 -9.04 -16.86 5.11
N ARG A 196 -8.05 -16.49 5.92
CA ARG A 196 -7.00 -17.37 6.46
C ARG A 196 -6.75 -17.06 7.94
N GLN A 197 -6.55 -18.11 8.76
CA GLN A 197 -6.00 -17.98 10.11
C GLN A 197 -4.47 -18.01 10.04
N GLY A 198 -3.81 -16.91 10.42
CA GLY A 198 -2.35 -16.79 10.39
C GLY A 198 -1.83 -15.46 10.96
N VAL A 199 -2.61 -14.82 11.82
CA VAL A 199 -2.46 -13.41 12.14
C VAL A 199 -1.35 -13.22 13.18
N GLY A 200 -0.31 -12.46 12.80
CA GLY A 200 0.53 -11.76 13.77
C GLY A 200 -0.30 -10.71 14.51
N ALA A 201 0.06 -10.39 15.76
CA ALA A 201 -0.75 -9.53 16.63
C ALA A 201 -1.06 -8.14 16.03
N ILE A 202 -2.31 -7.69 16.13
CA ILE A 202 -2.74 -6.31 15.83
C ILE A 202 -2.82 -5.61 17.19
N ALA A 203 -1.88 -4.73 17.56
CA ALA A 203 -1.84 -4.11 18.89
C ALA A 203 -2.39 -2.67 18.84
N GLY A 204 -3.60 -2.43 19.32
CA GLY A 204 -4.24 -1.11 19.21
C GLY A 204 -5.50 -0.98 20.05
N PRO A 205 -5.98 0.26 20.26
CA PRO A 205 -7.15 0.51 21.09
C PRO A 205 -8.38 -0.23 20.53
N PRO A 206 -9.29 -0.72 21.40
CA PRO A 206 -10.47 -1.45 20.96
C PRO A 206 -11.32 -0.59 20.02
N ALA A 207 -11.77 -1.20 18.92
CA ALA A 207 -12.66 -0.56 17.94
C ALA A 207 -13.89 0.06 18.63
N THR A 208 -14.13 1.35 18.38
CA THR A 208 -15.38 2.00 18.76
C THR A 208 -16.46 1.65 17.73
N SER A 209 -17.18 0.55 18.01
CA SER A 209 -18.50 0.14 17.48
C SER A 209 -18.70 -0.11 15.97
N GLY A 210 -18.98 -1.37 15.62
CA GLY A 210 -19.53 -1.84 14.34
C GLY A 210 -19.34 -3.35 14.18
N SER A 211 -20.38 -4.11 13.81
CA SER A 211 -20.56 -5.55 14.11
C SER A 211 -19.57 -6.55 13.45
N ALA A 212 -19.16 -7.58 14.22
CA ALA A 212 -18.10 -8.59 14.01
C ALA A 212 -18.19 -9.48 12.74
N VAL A 213 -17.10 -10.14 12.25
CA VAL A 213 -16.49 -11.38 12.80
C VAL A 213 -14.95 -11.42 12.71
N VAL A 214 -14.30 -11.83 13.80
CA VAL A 214 -12.84 -12.12 13.96
C VAL A 214 -12.67 -13.60 14.35
N THR A 215 -11.64 -14.33 13.88
CA THR A 215 -11.32 -15.70 14.40
C THR A 215 -9.85 -15.96 14.77
N GLU A 216 -9.05 -14.92 14.94
CA GLU A 216 -8.16 -14.67 16.09
C GLU A 216 -7.23 -13.52 15.71
N ILE A 217 -7.56 -12.34 16.22
CA ILE A 217 -6.67 -11.19 16.27
C ILE A 217 -6.36 -11.00 17.75
N THR A 218 -5.14 -11.32 18.17
CA THR A 218 -4.69 -10.98 19.51
C THR A 218 -4.37 -9.50 19.52
N TRP A 219 -5.27 -8.73 20.13
CA TRP A 219 -4.98 -7.37 20.55
C TRP A 219 -4.03 -7.44 21.73
N LEU A 220 -2.81 -6.92 21.55
CA LEU A 220 -1.92 -6.69 22.69
C LEU A 220 -2.37 -5.35 23.31
N ASP A 221 -2.81 -5.46 24.55
CA ASP A 221 -3.17 -4.38 25.47
C ASP A 221 -1.96 -3.53 25.91
#